data_AF-A0A2M8M2H9-F1
#
_entry.id   AF-A0A2M8M2H9-F1
#
_cell.length_a   1.000
_cell.length_b   1.000
_cell.length_c   1.000
_cell.angle_alpha   90.00
_cell.angle_beta   90.00
_cell.angle_gamma   90.00
#
_symmetry.space_group_name_H-M   'P 1'
#
loop_
_entity.id
_entity.type
_entity.pdbx_description
1 polymer ?
#
loop_
_entity_poly.entity_id
_entity_poly.type
_entity_poly.pdbx_seq_one_letter_code
_entity_poly.pdbx_strand_id
1 'polypeptide(L)' 'MSTTPEHGSPQSRPQTSAQANEALRAFVRAHGDRPWTRTELAELDRLWALWRAAGQAGVSTAA' A
#
# COMPACT_ATOMS: atom_id res chain seq x y z
N MET A 1 27.44 30.46 -3.78
CA MET A 1 26.59 30.39 -2.57
C MET A 1 25.27 29.73 -2.96
N SER A 2 24.96 28.62 -2.28
CA SER A 2 23.64 28.01 -2.01
C SER A 2 22.66 27.73 -3.17
N THR A 3 22.69 26.48 -3.67
CA THR A 3 21.44 25.74 -3.93
C THR A 3 21.56 24.37 -3.27
N THR A 4 21.12 24.32 -2.02
CA THR A 4 20.95 23.10 -1.21
C THR A 4 20.03 22.13 -1.95
N PRO A 5 20.37 20.83 -2.08
CA PRO A 5 19.41 19.84 -2.50
C PRO A 5 18.37 19.71 -1.38
N GLU A 6 17.18 20.25 -1.63
CA GLU A 6 16.01 20.11 -0.77
C GLU A 6 15.81 18.61 -0.50
N HIS A 7 16.15 18.26 0.73
CA HIS A 7 16.02 16.96 1.33
C HIS A 7 14.58 16.50 1.11
N GLY A 8 14.42 15.44 0.31
CA GLY A 8 13.13 14.81 0.07
C GLY A 8 12.46 14.50 1.41
N SER A 9 11.36 15.20 1.67
CA SER A 9 10.44 14.81 2.74
C SER A 9 9.89 13.43 2.38
N PRO A 10 10.07 12.38 3.20
CA PRO A 10 9.36 11.13 2.96
C PRO A 10 7.87 11.43 3.06
N GLN A 11 7.25 11.35 1.90
CA GLN A 11 5.91 11.84 1.65
C GLN A 11 4.93 11.01 2.45
N SER A 12 4.21 11.62 3.39
CA SER A 12 2.91 11.11 3.81
C SER A 12 1.88 11.45 2.72
N ARG A 13 2.15 11.01 1.47
CA ARG A 13 1.11 11.02 0.43
C ARG A 13 0.11 9.94 0.82
N PRO A 14 -1.21 10.20 0.75
CA PRO A 14 -2.20 9.15 0.90
C PRO A 14 -1.86 8.04 -0.11
N GLN A 15 -1.61 6.83 0.38
CA GLN A 15 -1.29 5.69 -0.49
C GLN A 15 -2.46 5.52 -1.47
N THR A 16 -2.15 5.61 -2.77
CA THR A 16 -3.17 5.39 -3.80
C THR A 16 -3.55 3.91 -3.84
N SER A 17 -4.75 3.61 -4.34
CA SER A 17 -5.23 2.22 -4.47
C SER A 17 -4.29 1.37 -5.34
N ALA A 18 -3.57 1.99 -6.29
CA ALA A 18 -2.53 1.33 -7.08
C ALA A 18 -1.30 0.93 -6.22
N GLN A 19 -0.85 1.82 -5.34
CA GLN A 19 0.30 1.58 -4.47
C GLN A 19 -0.01 0.53 -3.40
N ALA A 20 -1.24 0.53 -2.86
CA ALA A 20 -1.70 -0.51 -1.95
C ALA A 20 -1.80 -1.90 -2.64
N ASN A 21 -2.24 -1.94 -3.90
CA ASN A 21 -2.31 -3.18 -4.69
C ASN A 21 -0.89 -3.72 -5.00
N GLU A 22 0.06 -2.85 -5.32
CA GLU A 22 1.46 -3.24 -5.54
C GLU A 22 2.08 -3.84 -4.27
N ALA A 23 1.87 -3.20 -3.10
CA ALA A 23 2.34 -3.73 -1.82
C ALA A 23 1.76 -5.12 -1.52
N LEU A 24 0.47 -5.33 -1.81
CA LEU A 24 -0.21 -6.62 -1.64
C LEU A 24 0.39 -7.70 -2.56
N ARG A 25 0.65 -7.35 -3.83
CA ARG A 25 1.30 -8.25 -4.80
C ARG A 25 2.74 -8.59 -4.41
N ALA A 26 3.50 -7.61 -3.92
CA ALA A 26 4.86 -7.82 -3.46
C ALA A 26 4.90 -8.73 -2.23
N PHE A 27 3.98 -8.54 -1.29
CA PHE A 27 3.87 -9.37 -0.08
C PHE A 27 3.52 -10.82 -0.42
N VAL A 28 2.50 -11.05 -1.26
CA VAL A 28 2.14 -12.40 -1.72
C VAL A 28 3.28 -13.06 -2.52
N ARG A 29 3.98 -12.31 -3.38
CA ARG A 29 5.12 -12.83 -4.15
C ARG A 29 6.30 -13.22 -3.26
N ALA A 30 6.60 -12.42 -2.23
CA ALA A 30 7.68 -12.70 -1.29
C ALA A 30 7.36 -13.91 -0.39
N HIS A 31 6.09 -14.11 -0.06
CA HIS A 31 5.62 -15.26 0.73
C HIS A 31 5.82 -16.59 -0.02
N GLY A 32 5.45 -16.61 -1.30
CA GLY A 32 5.59 -17.78 -2.16
C GLY A 32 4.59 -18.88 -1.80
N ASP A 33 5.03 -20.14 -1.85
CA ASP A 33 4.18 -21.33 -1.62
C ASP A 33 4.21 -21.83 -0.17
N ARG A 34 4.70 -21.00 0.76
CA ARG A 34 4.79 -21.36 2.17
C ARG A 34 3.39 -21.34 2.81
N PRO A 35 3.16 -22.12 3.88
CA PRO A 35 1.92 -22.01 4.64
C PRO A 35 1.86 -20.64 5.33
N TRP A 36 0.69 -20.01 5.27
CA TRP A 36 0.45 -18.73 5.91
C TRP A 36 0.28 -18.89 7.41
N THR A 37 1.03 -18.11 8.17
CA THR A 37 0.85 -17.99 9.61
C THR A 37 -0.32 -17.06 9.93
N ARG A 38 -0.87 -17.19 11.14
CA ARG A 38 -1.97 -16.34 11.60
C ARG A 38 -1.60 -14.85 11.62
N THR A 39 -0.32 -14.53 11.86
CA THR A 39 0.21 -13.16 11.83
C THR A 39 0.27 -12.62 10.40
N GLU A 40 0.71 -13.43 9.44
CA GLU A 40 0.74 -13.03 8.02
C GLU A 40 -0.67 -12.85 7.44
N LEU A 41 -1.62 -13.67 7.86
CA LEU A 41 -3.04 -13.48 7.49
C LEU A 41 -3.61 -12.19 8.06
N ALA A 42 -3.25 -11.80 9.29
CA ALA A 42 -3.67 -10.52 9.87
C ALA A 42 -3.07 -9.32 9.12
N GLU A 43 -1.81 -9.42 8.69
CA GLU A 43 -1.18 -8.39 7.88
C GLU A 43 -1.80 -8.32 6.47
N LEU A 44 -2.14 -9.47 5.89
CA LEU A 44 -2.85 -9.53 4.61
C LEU A 44 -4.24 -8.87 4.70
N ASP A 45 -4.99 -9.12 5.77
CA ASP A 45 -6.30 -8.49 6.01
C ASP A 45 -6.17 -6.97 6.15
N ARG A 46 -5.15 -6.50 6.88
CA ARG A 46 -4.84 -5.07 7.02
C ARG A 46 -4.55 -4.42 5.66
N LEU A 47 -3.73 -5.07 4.82
CA LEU A 47 -3.42 -4.59 3.46
C LEU A 47 -4.68 -4.55 2.58
N TRP A 48 -5.55 -5.55 2.69
CA TRP A 48 -6.85 -5.58 2.02
C TRP A 48 -7.79 -4.47 2.49
N ALA A 49 -7.82 -4.16 3.78
CA ALA A 49 -8.62 -3.05 4.32
C ALA A 49 -8.14 -1.70 3.78
N LEU A 50 -6.82 -1.48 3.73
CA LEU A 50 -6.21 -0.28 3.16
C LEU A 50 -6.50 -0.15 1.66
N TRP A 51 -6.37 -1.24 0.90
CA TRP A 51 -6.69 -1.25 -0.52
C TRP A 51 -8.17 -0.96 -0.80
N ARG A 52 -9.08 -1.59 -0.04
CA ARG A 52 -10.53 -1.34 -0.16
C ARG A 52 -10.89 0.11 0.20
N ALA A 53 -10.32 0.66 1.27
CA ALA A 53 -10.56 2.05 1.64
C ALA A 53 -10.10 3.02 0.55
N ALA A 54 -8.92 2.77 -0.04
CA ALA A 54 -8.41 3.55 -1.16
C ALA A 54 -9.20 3.35 -2.46
N GLY A 55 -9.81 2.19 -2.68
CA GLY A 55 -10.67 1.89 -3.83
C GLY A 55 -12.06 2.55 -3.75
N GLN A 56 -12.67 2.53 -2.56
CA GLN A 56 -13.98 3.18 -2.30
C GLN A 56 -13.90 4.71 -2.41
N ALA A 57 -12.75 5.30 -2.04
CA ALA A 57 -12.49 6.72 -2.28
C ALA A 57 -12.45 7.08 -3.78
N GLY A 58 -12.04 6.15 -4.65
CA GLY A 58 -12.02 6.34 -6.11
C GLY A 58 -13.39 6.16 -6.78
N VAL A 59 -14.20 5.18 -6.33
CA VAL A 59 -15.56 4.94 -6.85
C VAL A 59 -16.53 6.08 -6.53
N SER A 60 -16.31 6.82 -5.44
CA SER A 60 -17.14 7.97 -5.08
C SER A 60 -16.91 9.22 -5.95
N THR A 61 -16.01 9.17 -6.96
CA THR A 61 -15.75 10.27 -7.91
C THR A 61 -16.17 9.93 -9.35
N ALA A 62 -17.00 8.90 -9.55
CA ALA A 62 -17.62 8.58 -10.83
C ALA A 62 -19.11 8.32 -10.62
N ALA A 63 -19.88 9.42 -10.49
CA ALA A 63 -21.33 9.46 -10.61
C ALA A 63 -21.70 10.00 -12.00
#